data_AF-A0A954G1L0-F1
#
_entry.id   AF-A0A954G1L0-F1
#
_cell.length_a   1.000
_cell.length_b   1.000
_cell.length_c   1.000
_cell.angle_alpha   90.00
_cell.angle_beta   90.00
_cell.angle_gamma   90.00
#
_symmetry.space_group_name_H-M   'P 1'
#
loop_
_entity.id
_entity.type
_entity.pdbx_description
1 polymer ?
#
loop_
_entity_poly.entity_id
_entity_poly.type
_entity_poly.pdbx_seq_one_letter_code
_entity_poly.pdbx_strand_id
1 'polypeptide(L)'
;MTAFEHELAAWGPDSPCFQGTDAPVSLDEADAYCRRIALGHYENFPVVSWALPRELRQHFYNVYAFCRWADDLGDEIAGADRSLHLLAWWRSQLVECYQSLQKTGEEESSVSTPRLHPVFIALTPTIVKYNLPQTAFDDLIQAFEQDQHVNEYQTFEELLSYCQRSANPVGRLVLHLCEAVSPETLVWSDSICTGLQLANFWQDV
;
A
#
# COMPACT_ATOMS: atom_id res chain seq x y z
N MET A 1 -7.44 20.40 10.92
CA MET A 1 -6.85 19.50 9.93
C MET A 1 -6.78 18.10 10.55
N THR A 2 -7.22 17.06 9.86
CA THR A 2 -7.07 15.66 10.33
C THR A 2 -5.59 15.30 10.43
N ALA A 3 -5.28 14.15 11.06
CA ALA A 3 -3.90 13.65 11.07
C ALA A 3 -3.41 13.42 9.64
N PHE A 4 -4.27 12.88 8.77
CA PHE A 4 -3.93 12.64 7.37
C PHE A 4 -3.80 13.93 6.54
N GLU A 5 -4.62 14.96 6.77
CA GLU A 5 -4.47 16.23 6.05
C GLU A 5 -3.08 16.86 6.26
N HIS A 6 -2.45 16.65 7.42
CA HIS A 6 -1.06 17.05 7.63
C HIS A 6 -0.07 16.18 6.85
N GLU A 7 -0.27 14.87 6.81
CA GLU A 7 0.54 13.94 6.02
C GLU A 7 0.43 14.25 4.51
N LEU A 8 -0.79 14.50 4.00
CA LEU A 8 -1.04 14.91 2.63
C LEU A 8 -0.43 16.28 2.30
N ALA A 9 -0.45 17.24 3.22
CA ALA A 9 0.23 18.51 3.00
C ALA A 9 1.77 18.36 2.94
N ALA A 10 2.32 17.44 3.74
CA ALA A 10 3.76 17.20 3.81
C ALA A 10 4.29 16.34 2.66
N TRP A 11 3.49 15.38 2.19
CA TRP A 11 3.95 14.33 1.26
C TRP A 11 3.02 14.07 0.08
N GLY A 12 1.91 14.79 -0.05
CA GLY A 12 1.03 14.71 -1.22
C GLY A 12 1.64 15.31 -2.49
N PRO A 13 0.91 15.24 -3.62
CA PRO A 13 1.38 15.72 -4.93
C PRO A 13 1.75 17.21 -4.95
N ASP A 14 1.08 18.01 -4.12
CA ASP A 14 1.32 19.45 -4.02
C ASP A 14 2.42 19.83 -3.01
N SER A 15 3.07 18.84 -2.37
CA SER A 15 4.05 19.10 -1.32
C SER A 15 5.40 19.60 -1.88
N PRO A 16 6.19 20.33 -1.07
CA PRO A 16 7.54 20.78 -1.43
C PRO A 16 8.47 19.67 -1.97
N CYS A 17 8.31 18.44 -1.47
CA CYS A 17 9.04 17.27 -1.94
C CYS A 17 8.84 17.05 -3.45
N PHE A 18 7.60 17.12 -3.93
CA PHE A 18 7.24 16.88 -5.33
C PHE A 18 7.31 18.13 -6.21
N GLN A 19 7.22 19.32 -5.61
CA GLN A 19 7.52 20.58 -6.30
C GLN A 19 9.02 20.80 -6.55
N GLY A 20 9.88 19.96 -5.96
CA GLY A 20 11.32 19.98 -6.18
C GLY A 20 12.08 20.99 -5.32
N THR A 21 11.44 21.56 -4.30
CA THR A 21 12.06 22.56 -3.42
C THR A 21 12.85 21.94 -2.27
N ASP A 22 12.56 20.69 -1.93
CA ASP A 22 13.27 19.95 -0.86
C ASP A 22 14.28 18.92 -1.40
N ALA A 23 15.25 18.59 -0.54
CA ALA A 23 16.21 17.52 -0.76
C ALA A 23 15.49 16.15 -0.85
N PRO A 24 16.04 15.20 -1.64
CA PRO A 24 15.46 13.86 -1.73
C PRO A 24 15.54 13.12 -0.38
N VAL A 25 14.48 12.40 -0.04
CA VAL A 25 14.38 11.60 1.18
C VAL A 25 15.31 10.39 1.09
N SER A 26 16.12 10.15 2.12
CA SER A 26 16.97 8.97 2.20
C SER A 26 16.18 7.70 2.55
N LEU A 27 16.75 6.53 2.26
CA LEU A 27 16.11 5.26 2.61
C LEU A 27 15.88 5.11 4.12
N ASP A 28 16.82 5.55 4.96
CA ASP A 28 16.69 5.46 6.42
C ASP A 28 15.53 6.34 6.94
N GLU A 29 15.36 7.54 6.37
CA GLU A 29 14.23 8.43 6.68
C GLU A 29 12.90 7.83 6.22
N ALA A 30 12.89 7.23 5.03
CA ALA A 30 11.74 6.55 4.47
C ALA A 30 11.31 5.31 5.30
N ASP A 31 12.27 4.48 5.74
CA ASP A 31 11.99 3.34 6.62
C ASP A 31 11.48 3.80 8.00
N ALA A 32 12.07 4.87 8.56
CA ALA A 32 11.59 5.47 9.80
C ALA A 32 10.17 6.04 9.65
N TYR A 33 9.86 6.65 8.50
CA TYR A 33 8.54 7.14 8.15
C TYR A 33 7.50 6.01 8.14
N CYS A 34 7.74 4.94 7.38
CA CYS A 34 6.84 3.78 7.32
C CYS A 34 6.63 3.14 8.70
N ARG A 35 7.70 3.02 9.49
CA ARG A 35 7.62 2.51 10.86
C ARG A 35 6.74 3.39 11.75
N ARG A 36 6.84 4.71 11.62
CA ARG A 36 6.01 5.66 12.39
C ARG A 36 4.53 5.52 12.03
N ILE A 37 4.20 5.43 10.73
CA ILE A 37 2.83 5.18 10.28
C ILE A 37 2.31 3.86 10.86
N ALA A 38 3.06 2.77 10.70
CA ALA A 38 2.62 1.45 11.14
C ALA A 38 2.48 1.29 12.66
N LEU A 39 3.29 2.01 13.46
CA LEU A 39 3.20 1.99 14.92
C LEU A 39 2.22 3.04 15.48
N GLY A 40 1.85 4.05 14.69
CA GLY A 40 0.89 5.08 15.07
C GLY A 40 -0.57 4.61 15.02
N HIS A 41 -0.89 3.67 14.13
CA HIS A 41 -2.22 3.07 14.02
C HIS A 41 -2.36 1.85 14.93
N TYR A 42 -3.12 2.03 16.01
CA TYR A 42 -3.02 1.25 17.24
C TYR A 42 -3.67 -0.15 17.20
N GLU A 43 -4.31 -0.56 16.11
CA GLU A 43 -5.33 -1.61 16.24
C GLU A 43 -4.81 -3.05 16.17
N ASN A 44 -3.73 -3.37 15.42
CA ASN A 44 -3.31 -4.78 15.28
C ASN A 44 -1.79 -5.03 15.20
N PHE A 45 -0.98 -4.00 14.94
CA PHE A 45 0.43 -4.21 14.66
C PHE A 45 1.27 -4.72 15.84
N PRO A 46 1.01 -4.35 17.11
CA PRO A 46 1.73 -4.93 18.25
C PRO A 46 1.60 -6.46 18.34
N VAL A 47 0.41 -7.01 18.04
CA VAL A 47 0.16 -8.46 18.04
C VAL A 47 0.92 -9.15 16.91
N VAL A 48 0.84 -8.58 15.71
CA VAL A 48 1.56 -9.07 14.52
C VAL A 48 3.08 -9.03 14.75
N SER A 49 3.60 -7.98 15.38
CA SER A 49 5.05 -7.80 15.64
C SER A 49 5.65 -8.80 16.64
N TRP A 50 4.84 -9.40 17.52
CA TRP A 50 5.28 -10.44 18.45
C TRP A 50 5.55 -11.76 17.73
N ALA A 51 4.70 -12.12 16.76
CA ALA A 51 4.86 -13.33 15.96
C ALA A 51 5.87 -13.18 14.80
N LEU A 52 6.17 -11.95 14.38
CA LEU A 52 7.08 -11.69 13.26
C LEU A 52 8.57 -11.70 13.64
N PRO A 53 9.42 -12.42 12.88
CA PRO A 53 10.88 -12.29 12.95
C PRO A 53 11.32 -10.83 12.84
N ARG A 54 12.34 -10.44 13.61
CA ARG A 54 12.81 -9.05 13.69
C ARG A 54 13.19 -8.48 12.31
N GLU A 55 13.75 -9.31 11.45
CA GLU A 55 14.18 -8.95 10.09
C GLU A 55 13.02 -8.67 9.13
N LEU A 56 11.82 -9.23 9.38
CA LEU A 56 10.63 -8.98 8.55
C LEU A 56 9.90 -7.70 8.95
N ARG A 57 10.07 -7.22 10.19
CA ARG A 57 9.26 -6.12 10.73
C ARG A 57 9.28 -4.86 9.86
N GLN A 58 10.46 -4.46 9.38
CA GLN A 58 10.56 -3.27 8.52
C GLN A 58 9.81 -3.45 7.20
N HIS A 59 9.91 -4.63 6.59
CA HIS A 59 9.20 -4.93 5.35
C HIS A 59 7.68 -4.94 5.53
N PHE A 60 7.19 -5.44 6.68
CA PHE A 60 5.77 -5.33 7.03
C PHE A 60 5.35 -3.88 7.30
N TYR A 61 6.19 -3.06 7.95
CA TYR A 61 5.91 -1.62 8.10
C TYR A 61 5.76 -0.93 6.74
N ASN A 62 6.61 -1.29 5.77
CA ASN A 62 6.61 -0.67 4.44
C ASN A 62 5.34 -1.04 3.66
N VAL A 63 4.93 -2.32 3.70
CA VAL A 63 3.66 -2.76 3.08
C VAL A 63 2.45 -2.17 3.79
N TYR A 64 2.44 -2.14 5.12
CA TYR A 64 1.35 -1.55 5.89
C TYR A 64 1.19 -0.06 5.60
N ALA A 65 2.29 0.70 5.56
CA ALA A 65 2.26 2.12 5.25
C ALA A 65 1.72 2.40 3.85
N PHE A 66 1.98 1.51 2.88
CA PHE A 66 1.33 1.59 1.56
C PHE A 66 -0.18 1.43 1.65
N CYS A 67 -0.66 0.38 2.31
CA CYS A 67 -2.10 0.13 2.44
C CYS A 67 -2.79 1.28 3.17
N ARG A 68 -2.19 1.76 4.27
CA ARG A 68 -2.77 2.85 5.06
C ARG A 68 -2.86 4.16 4.29
N TRP A 69 -1.83 4.51 3.51
CA TRP A 69 -1.90 5.70 2.66
C TRP A 69 -3.00 5.60 1.60
N ALA A 70 -3.13 4.45 0.95
CA ALA A 70 -4.17 4.25 -0.05
C ALA A 70 -5.59 4.30 0.57
N ASP A 71 -5.76 3.70 1.74
CA ASP A 71 -6.98 3.74 2.56
C ASP A 71 -7.35 5.17 2.96
N ASP A 72 -6.41 5.92 3.51
CA ASP A 72 -6.61 7.32 3.91
C ASP A 72 -6.95 8.25 2.72
N LEU A 73 -6.36 7.99 1.55
CA LEU A 73 -6.72 8.70 0.32
C LEU A 73 -8.17 8.43 -0.10
N GLY A 74 -8.67 7.23 0.17
CA GLY A 74 -10.06 6.83 -0.03
C GLY A 74 -11.03 7.49 0.96
N ASP A 75 -10.71 7.38 2.25
CA ASP A 75 -11.68 7.57 3.34
C ASP A 75 -11.59 8.94 4.05
N GLU A 76 -10.39 9.52 4.17
CA GLU A 76 -10.19 10.79 4.88
C GLU A 76 -10.32 12.02 3.96
N ILE A 77 -10.58 11.81 2.66
CA ILE A 77 -10.70 12.89 1.67
C ILE A 77 -12.15 13.29 1.43
N ALA A 78 -12.43 14.57 1.64
CA ALA A 78 -13.74 15.13 1.31
C ALA A 78 -13.95 15.18 -0.22
N GLY A 79 -14.85 14.30 -0.70
CA GLY A 79 -15.36 14.28 -2.07
C GLY A 79 -14.71 13.21 -2.96
N ALA A 80 -15.55 12.37 -3.58
CA ALA A 80 -15.14 11.25 -4.42
C ALA A 80 -14.17 11.66 -5.55
N ASP A 81 -14.44 12.77 -6.25
CA ASP A 81 -13.57 13.23 -7.35
C ASP A 81 -12.14 13.54 -6.87
N ARG A 82 -12.01 14.12 -5.67
CA ARG A 82 -10.70 14.44 -5.10
C ARG A 82 -9.99 13.18 -4.61
N SER A 83 -10.72 12.26 -3.98
CA SER A 83 -10.20 10.95 -3.57
C SER A 83 -9.66 10.18 -4.78
N LEU A 84 -10.46 10.04 -5.84
CA LEU A 84 -10.07 9.38 -7.10
C LEU A 84 -8.85 10.03 -7.76
N HIS A 85 -8.76 11.36 -7.75
CA HIS A 85 -7.60 12.07 -8.27
C HIS A 85 -6.31 11.71 -7.49
N LEU A 86 -6.39 11.65 -6.16
CA LEU A 86 -5.24 11.33 -5.33
C LEU A 86 -4.88 9.83 -5.39
N LEU A 87 -5.86 8.93 -5.46
CA LEU A 87 -5.63 7.50 -5.71
C LEU A 87 -4.96 7.26 -7.06
N ALA A 88 -5.34 8.00 -8.10
CA ALA A 88 -4.68 7.96 -9.40
C ALA A 88 -3.22 8.43 -9.33
N TRP A 89 -2.93 9.47 -8.55
CA TRP A 89 -1.55 9.89 -8.26
C TRP A 89 -0.78 8.81 -7.49
N TRP A 90 -1.39 8.18 -6.49
CA TRP A 90 -0.76 7.07 -5.75
C TRP A 90 -0.43 5.88 -6.66
N ARG A 91 -1.33 5.54 -7.60
CA ARG A 91 -1.08 4.54 -8.65
C ARG A 91 0.07 4.97 -9.57
N SER A 92 0.19 6.24 -9.93
CA SER A 92 1.30 6.70 -10.77
C SER A 92 2.65 6.53 -10.06
N GLN A 93 2.72 6.79 -8.75
CA GLN A 93 3.89 6.55 -7.92
C GLN A 93 4.26 5.06 -7.84
N LEU A 94 3.26 4.17 -7.72
CA LEU A 94 3.47 2.72 -7.80
C LEU A 94 4.08 2.31 -9.16
N VAL A 95 3.52 2.82 -10.26
CA VAL A 95 4.02 2.55 -11.61
C VAL A 95 5.45 3.05 -11.79
N GLU A 96 5.76 4.28 -11.37
CA GLU A 96 7.10 4.86 -11.42
C GLU A 96 8.12 4.04 -10.60
N CYS A 97 7.72 3.59 -9.40
CA CYS A 97 8.52 2.72 -8.55
C CYS A 97 8.93 1.44 -9.29
N TYR A 98 7.98 0.69 -9.85
CA TYR A 98 8.27 -0.55 -10.57
C TYR A 98 9.02 -0.33 -11.90
N GLN A 99 8.73 0.75 -12.63
CA GLN A 99 9.48 1.09 -13.84
C GLN A 99 10.94 1.46 -13.54
N SER A 100 11.22 2.10 -12.40
CA SER A 100 12.58 2.43 -12.01
C SER A 100 13.44 1.18 -11.78
N LEU A 101 12.84 0.11 -11.25
CA LEU A 101 13.50 -1.18 -11.02
C LEU A 101 13.93 -1.88 -12.31
N GLN A 102 13.18 -1.68 -13.40
CA GLN A 102 13.48 -2.26 -14.72
C GLN A 102 14.64 -1.55 -15.41
N LYS A 103 14.80 -0.23 -15.18
CA LYS A 103 15.79 0.62 -15.85
C LYS A 103 17.20 0.50 -15.26
N THR A 104 17.34 0.05 -14.02
CA THR A 104 18.65 -0.14 -13.35
C THR A 104 19.60 -1.15 -14.02
N GLY A 105 19.17 -1.84 -15.09
CA GLY A 105 20.00 -2.76 -15.89
C GLY A 105 20.58 -2.18 -17.19
N GLU A 106 20.16 -1.00 -17.65
CA GLU A 106 20.58 -0.41 -18.94
C GLU A 106 21.07 1.04 -18.73
N GLU A 107 22.36 1.25 -18.98
CA GLU A 107 23.12 2.53 -19.06
C GLU A 107 22.62 3.73 -18.23
N GLU A 108 23.39 4.06 -17.17
CA GLU A 108 23.36 5.31 -16.39
C GLU A 108 23.52 6.56 -17.30
N SER A 109 22.46 6.95 -17.98
CA SER A 109 22.44 8.09 -18.88
C SER A 109 21.46 9.14 -18.35
N SER A 110 21.97 10.01 -17.47
CA SER A 110 21.40 11.30 -17.01
C SER A 110 19.87 11.41 -16.81
N VAL A 111 19.18 10.32 -16.44
CA VAL A 111 17.76 10.37 -16.11
C VAL A 111 17.64 10.87 -14.68
N SER A 112 16.95 11.99 -14.50
CA SER A 112 16.48 12.49 -13.21
C SER A 112 15.87 11.35 -12.39
N THR A 113 16.44 11.04 -11.22
CA THR A 113 15.86 10.07 -10.29
C THR A 113 14.40 10.48 -10.00
N PRO A 114 13.42 9.59 -10.18
CA PRO A 114 12.03 9.92 -9.92
C PRO A 114 11.87 10.32 -8.46
N ARG A 115 11.14 11.42 -8.22
CA ARG A 115 10.77 11.82 -6.86
C ARG A 115 9.62 10.92 -6.44
N LEU A 116 9.92 9.98 -5.55
CA LEU A 116 8.98 9.03 -5.01
C LEU A 116 8.55 9.44 -3.60
N HIS A 117 7.34 9.09 -3.23
CA HIS A 117 6.87 9.19 -1.85
C HIS A 117 7.76 8.36 -0.92
N PRO A 118 8.01 8.77 0.34
CA PRO A 118 8.81 7.99 1.30
C PRO A 118 8.38 6.52 1.39
N VAL A 119 7.07 6.24 1.33
CA VAL A 119 6.56 4.86 1.29
C VAL A 119 7.14 4.06 0.14
N PHE A 120 7.16 4.59 -1.08
CA PHE A 120 7.70 3.87 -2.25
C PHE A 120 9.22 3.75 -2.20
N ILE A 121 9.93 4.74 -1.64
CA ILE A 121 11.38 4.67 -1.38
C ILE A 121 11.68 3.46 -0.46
N ALA A 122 10.97 3.34 0.65
CA ALA A 122 11.11 2.23 1.60
C ALA A 122 10.61 0.88 1.02
N LEU A 123 9.59 0.92 0.17
CA LEU A 123 9.01 -0.27 -0.45
C LEU A 123 9.94 -0.85 -1.52
N THR A 124 10.75 -0.02 -2.20
CA THR A 124 11.63 -0.44 -3.31
C THR A 124 12.55 -1.61 -2.94
N PRO A 125 13.38 -1.55 -1.86
CA PRO A 125 14.19 -2.71 -1.45
C PRO A 125 13.36 -3.93 -1.06
N THR A 126 12.15 -3.71 -0.53
CA THR A 126 11.24 -4.78 -0.12
C THR A 126 10.66 -5.51 -1.34
N ILE A 127 10.24 -4.77 -2.36
CA ILE A 127 9.76 -5.31 -3.64
C ILE A 127 10.83 -6.19 -4.27
N VAL A 128 12.07 -5.68 -4.36
CA VAL A 128 13.19 -6.41 -4.96
C VAL A 128 13.51 -7.68 -4.17
N LYS A 129 13.60 -7.57 -2.83
CA LYS A 129 14.01 -8.70 -1.97
C LYS A 129 13.01 -9.86 -1.99
N TYR A 130 11.70 -9.57 -1.94
CA TYR A 130 10.65 -10.60 -1.83
C TYR A 130 9.86 -10.81 -3.12
N ASN A 131 10.30 -10.19 -4.22
CA ASN A 131 9.65 -10.24 -5.53
C ASN A 131 8.15 -9.90 -5.42
N LEU A 132 7.82 -8.79 -4.75
CA LEU A 132 6.43 -8.41 -4.53
C LEU A 132 5.76 -8.04 -5.86
N PRO A 133 4.61 -8.65 -6.21
CA PRO A 133 3.96 -8.39 -7.49
C PRO A 133 3.25 -7.03 -7.50
N GLN A 134 3.50 -6.23 -8.53
CA GLN A 134 2.83 -4.93 -8.71
C GLN A 134 1.30 -5.06 -8.70
N THR A 135 0.77 -6.14 -9.26
CA THR A 135 -0.67 -6.39 -9.36
C THR A 135 -1.34 -6.45 -7.99
N ALA A 136 -0.67 -6.96 -6.94
CA ALA A 136 -1.26 -7.01 -5.61
C ALA A 136 -1.45 -5.60 -5.01
N PHE A 137 -0.54 -4.68 -5.28
CA PHE A 137 -0.68 -3.29 -4.85
C PHE A 137 -1.74 -2.54 -5.69
N ASP A 138 -1.79 -2.80 -6.99
CA ASP A 138 -2.78 -2.18 -7.88
C ASP A 138 -4.22 -2.64 -7.57
N ASP A 139 -4.41 -3.93 -7.26
CA ASP A 139 -5.70 -4.49 -6.83
C ASP A 139 -6.23 -3.77 -5.58
N LEU A 140 -5.37 -3.44 -4.61
CA LEU A 140 -5.74 -2.67 -3.42
C LEU A 140 -6.19 -1.26 -3.78
N ILE A 141 -5.45 -0.56 -4.66
CA ILE A 141 -5.84 0.77 -5.13
C ILE A 141 -7.20 0.71 -5.86
N GLN A 142 -7.42 -0.30 -6.70
CA GLN A 142 -8.71 -0.49 -7.37
C GLN A 142 -9.87 -0.70 -6.38
N ALA A 143 -9.63 -1.36 -5.25
CA ALA A 143 -10.66 -1.50 -4.21
C ALA A 143 -11.05 -0.14 -3.61
N PHE A 144 -10.07 0.69 -3.23
CA PHE A 144 -10.34 2.03 -2.70
C PHE A 144 -11.00 2.96 -3.72
N GLU A 145 -10.63 2.85 -5.00
CA GLU A 145 -11.33 3.55 -6.09
C GLU A 145 -12.79 3.08 -6.20
N GLN A 146 -13.04 1.77 -6.06
CA GLN A 146 -14.38 1.20 -6.11
C GLN A 146 -15.26 1.69 -4.96
N ASP A 147 -14.71 1.88 -3.78
CA ASP A 147 -15.43 2.34 -2.59
C ASP A 147 -15.94 3.78 -2.73
N GLN A 148 -15.38 4.57 -3.66
CA GLN A 148 -15.87 5.94 -3.94
C GLN A 148 -17.22 5.99 -4.67
N HIS A 149 -17.66 4.88 -5.27
CA HIS A 149 -18.86 4.87 -6.12
C HIS A 149 -19.78 3.65 -5.94
N VAL A 150 -19.33 2.59 -5.27
CA VAL A 150 -20.17 1.42 -4.94
C VAL A 150 -20.52 1.49 -3.46
N ASN A 151 -21.82 1.61 -3.16
CA ASN A 151 -22.32 1.68 -1.78
C ASN A 151 -23.09 0.40 -1.36
N GLU A 152 -23.38 -0.50 -2.31
CA GLU A 152 -24.15 -1.71 -2.08
C GLU A 152 -23.80 -2.78 -3.12
N TYR A 153 -23.77 -4.04 -2.68
CA TYR A 153 -23.59 -5.21 -3.55
C TYR A 153 -24.90 -5.99 -3.65
N GLN A 154 -25.34 -6.28 -4.87
CA GLN A 154 -26.62 -6.95 -5.12
C GLN A 154 -26.55 -8.46 -4.93
N THR A 155 -25.36 -9.03 -5.09
CA THR A 155 -25.12 -10.46 -4.97
C THR A 155 -23.92 -10.75 -4.07
N PHE A 156 -23.90 -11.94 -3.47
CA PHE A 156 -22.76 -12.37 -2.67
C PHE A 156 -21.52 -12.54 -3.55
N GLU A 157 -21.69 -12.94 -4.80
CA GLU A 157 -20.61 -13.05 -5.79
C GLU A 157 -19.95 -11.70 -6.08
N GLU A 158 -20.71 -10.61 -6.15
CA GLU A 158 -20.16 -9.25 -6.28
C GLU A 158 -19.34 -8.86 -5.04
N LEU A 159 -19.83 -9.17 -3.85
CA LEU A 159 -19.10 -8.93 -2.59
C LEU A 159 -17.80 -9.75 -2.52
N LEU A 160 -17.84 -11.01 -2.95
CA LEU A 160 -16.64 -11.85 -3.05
C LEU A 160 -15.65 -11.31 -4.09
N SER A 161 -16.13 -10.80 -5.22
CA SER A 161 -15.30 -10.13 -6.23
C SER A 161 -14.62 -8.87 -5.68
N TYR A 162 -15.30 -8.12 -4.81
CA TYR A 162 -14.67 -7.01 -4.09
C TYR A 162 -13.56 -7.51 -3.16
N CYS A 163 -13.79 -8.57 -2.38
CA CYS A 163 -12.76 -9.15 -1.49
C CYS A 163 -11.49 -9.62 -2.23
N GLN A 164 -11.61 -10.02 -3.49
CA GLN A 164 -10.46 -10.38 -4.33
C GLN A 164 -9.50 -9.20 -4.56
N ARG A 165 -9.99 -7.96 -4.44
CA ARG A 165 -9.21 -6.73 -4.57
C ARG A 165 -8.92 -6.08 -3.22
N SER A 166 -9.88 -6.03 -2.30
CA SER A 166 -9.74 -5.31 -1.02
C SER A 166 -8.98 -6.07 0.06
N ALA A 167 -8.98 -7.41 0.04
CA ALA A 167 -8.43 -8.22 1.13
C ALA A 167 -7.37 -9.23 0.67
N ASN A 168 -7.67 -10.01 -0.36
CA ASN A 168 -6.80 -11.10 -0.83
C ASN A 168 -5.37 -10.65 -1.17
N PRO A 169 -5.14 -9.47 -1.80
CA PRO A 169 -3.79 -9.04 -2.12
C PRO A 169 -2.88 -8.85 -0.90
N VAL A 170 -3.43 -8.47 0.26
CA VAL A 170 -2.66 -8.33 1.51
C VAL A 170 -2.07 -9.68 1.92
N GLY A 171 -2.87 -10.75 1.91
CA GLY A 171 -2.39 -12.09 2.25
C GLY A 171 -1.33 -12.60 1.27
N ARG A 172 -1.50 -12.31 -0.03
CA ARG A 172 -0.50 -12.64 -1.06
C ARG A 172 0.83 -11.93 -0.80
N LEU A 173 0.80 -10.62 -0.47
CA LEU A 173 1.99 -9.87 -0.09
C LEU A 173 2.67 -10.47 1.16
N VAL A 174 1.89 -10.87 2.16
CA VAL A 174 2.41 -11.56 3.36
C VAL A 174 3.08 -12.89 3.00
N LEU A 175 2.51 -13.69 2.09
CA LEU A 175 3.14 -14.94 1.63
C LEU A 175 4.48 -14.68 0.96
N HIS A 176 4.60 -13.62 0.16
CA HIS A 176 5.87 -13.23 -0.43
C HIS A 176 6.90 -12.81 0.63
N LEU A 177 6.51 -11.98 1.60
CA LEU A 177 7.41 -11.55 2.69
C LEU A 177 7.90 -12.74 3.54
N CYS A 178 7.07 -13.77 3.67
CA CYS A 178 7.39 -15.01 4.38
C CYS A 178 8.02 -16.09 3.47
N GLU A 179 8.30 -15.77 2.20
CA GLU A 179 8.85 -16.69 1.18
C GLU A 179 8.09 -18.02 1.08
N ALA A 180 6.77 -17.98 1.25
CA ALA A 180 5.88 -19.13 1.36
C ALA A 180 4.89 -19.26 0.19
N VAL A 181 5.23 -18.69 -0.96
CA VAL A 181 4.35 -18.66 -2.14
C VAL A 181 4.33 -20.02 -2.85
N SER A 182 3.15 -20.60 -2.97
CA SER A 182 2.83 -21.74 -3.84
C SER A 182 1.40 -21.60 -4.37
N PRO A 183 1.01 -22.34 -5.43
CA PRO A 183 -0.37 -22.36 -5.89
C PRO A 183 -1.37 -22.69 -4.79
N GLU A 184 -1.01 -23.60 -3.88
CA GLU A 184 -1.86 -24.01 -2.75
C GLU A 184 -1.95 -22.92 -1.68
N THR A 185 -0.82 -22.32 -1.28
CA THR A 185 -0.82 -21.30 -0.22
C THR A 185 -1.54 -20.03 -0.66
N LEU A 186 -1.49 -19.68 -1.96
CA LEU A 186 -2.27 -18.56 -2.51
C LEU A 186 -3.78 -18.79 -2.33
N VAL A 187 -4.28 -19.99 -2.66
CA VAL A 187 -5.70 -20.33 -2.49
C VAL A 187 -6.12 -20.32 -1.01
N TRP A 188 -5.27 -20.83 -0.13
CA TRP A 188 -5.55 -20.82 1.31
C TRP A 188 -5.53 -19.40 1.88
N SER A 189 -4.55 -18.59 1.48
CA SER A 189 -4.44 -17.19 1.88
C SER A 189 -5.66 -16.39 1.43
N ASP A 190 -6.08 -16.53 0.18
CA ASP A 190 -7.27 -15.86 -0.36
C ASP A 190 -8.52 -16.27 0.44
N SER A 191 -8.66 -17.55 0.79
CA SER A 191 -9.77 -18.03 1.61
C SER A 191 -9.78 -17.42 3.01
N ILE A 192 -8.62 -17.30 3.66
CA ILE A 192 -8.47 -16.68 4.98
C ILE A 192 -8.77 -15.18 4.91
N CYS A 193 -8.20 -14.47 3.91
CA CYS A 193 -8.37 -13.02 3.77
C CYS A 193 -9.82 -12.65 3.45
N THR A 194 -10.46 -13.38 2.51
CA THR A 194 -11.89 -13.20 2.22
C THR A 194 -12.73 -13.49 3.47
N GLY A 195 -12.45 -14.59 4.19
CA GLY A 195 -13.19 -14.92 5.41
C GLY A 195 -13.08 -13.86 6.51
N LEU A 196 -11.88 -13.31 6.72
CA LEU A 196 -11.66 -12.22 7.67
C LEU A 196 -12.37 -10.94 7.24
N GLN A 197 -12.33 -10.59 5.96
CA GLN A 197 -13.00 -9.40 5.45
C GLN A 197 -14.52 -9.49 5.60
N LEU A 198 -15.11 -10.64 5.31
CA LEU A 198 -16.54 -10.88 5.56
C LEU A 198 -16.87 -10.76 7.06
N ALA A 199 -16.01 -11.27 7.94
CA ALA A 199 -16.16 -11.10 9.39
C ALA A 199 -16.13 -9.62 9.79
N ASN A 200 -15.21 -8.82 9.22
CA ASN A 200 -15.15 -7.37 9.42
C ASN A 200 -16.43 -6.68 8.96
N PHE A 201 -16.98 -7.03 7.79
CA PHE A 201 -18.26 -6.45 7.36
C PHE A 201 -19.41 -6.77 8.32
N TRP A 202 -19.45 -7.98 8.90
CA TRP A 202 -20.53 -8.35 9.82
C TRP A 202 -20.47 -7.68 11.19
N GLN A 203 -19.27 -7.33 11.68
CA GLN A 203 -19.14 -6.62 12.97
C GLN A 203 -19.51 -5.13 12.87
N ASP A 204 -19.39 -4.53 11.68
CA ASP A 204 -19.44 -3.08 11.47
C ASP A 204 -20.73 -2.60 10.76
N VAL A 205 -21.82 -3.39 10.86
CA VAL A 205 -23.18 -3.05 10.33
C VAL A 205 -23.96 -2.11 11.25
#